data_AF-A0AAU5PP54-F1
#
_entry.id   AF-A0AAU5PP54-F1
#
_cell.length_a   1.000
_cell.length_b   1.000
_cell.length_c   1.000
_cell.angle_alpha   90.00
_cell.angle_beta   90.00
_cell.angle_gamma   90.00
#
_symmetry.space_group_name_H-M   'P 1'
#
loop_
_entity.id
_entity.type
_entity.pdbx_description
1 polymer ?
#
loop_
_entity_poly.entity_id
_entity_poly.type
_entity_poly.pdbx_seq_one_letter_code
_entity_poly.pdbx_strand_id
1 'polypeptide(L)'
;MVAILSACSGYYPVQVDTADQLTGVWSEWSGATVEFEDDGTFTATGLDQGDVVGWGCTGFAERQRGTWSPAGTYGDVTFDGVDCEGMELAFYGSPGSFVACFTQDETSGGCTHEFRRENG
;
A
#
# COMPACT_ATOMS: atom_id res chain seq x y z
N MET A 1 -25.73 13.04 -21.78
CA MET A 1 -24.78 12.00 -21.37
C MET A 1 -24.11 12.53 -20.13
N VAL A 2 -24.59 12.12 -18.95
CA VAL A 2 -24.07 12.61 -17.66
C VAL A 2 -22.77 11.86 -17.44
N ALA A 3 -21.65 12.58 -17.48
CA ALA A 3 -20.38 12.06 -17.00
C ALA A 3 -20.54 11.81 -15.50
N ILE A 4 -20.66 10.54 -15.11
CA ILE A 4 -20.58 10.14 -13.72
C ILE A 4 -19.12 10.38 -13.34
N LEU A 5 -18.87 11.54 -12.72
CA LEU A 5 -17.74 11.71 -11.82
C LEU A 5 -17.91 10.61 -10.77
N SER A 6 -17.13 9.54 -10.90
CA SER A 6 -16.95 8.55 -9.84
C SER A 6 -16.31 9.28 -8.66
N ALA A 7 -17.14 9.92 -7.85
CA ALA A 7 -16.77 10.34 -6.52
C ALA A 7 -16.29 9.07 -5.81
N CYS A 8 -15.01 9.03 -5.44
CA CYS A 8 -14.47 8.02 -4.53
C CYS A 8 -15.14 8.21 -3.16
N SER A 9 -16.36 7.71 -3.00
CA SER A 9 -17.20 7.89 -1.81
C SER A 9 -17.57 6.53 -1.21
N GLY A 10 -16.56 5.74 -0.82
CA GLY A 10 -16.79 4.41 -0.25
C GLY A 10 -15.65 3.79 0.54
N TYR A 11 -14.56 4.50 0.79
CA TYR A 11 -13.38 3.96 1.46
C TYR A 11 -13.36 4.38 2.93
N TYR A 12 -13.91 3.53 3.80
CA TYR A 12 -13.71 3.68 5.23
C TYR A 12 -12.30 3.20 5.58
N PRO A 13 -11.54 3.93 6.42
CA PRO A 13 -10.26 3.44 6.90
C PRO A 13 -10.49 2.12 7.66
N VAL A 14 -9.69 1.12 7.32
CA VAL A 14 -9.70 -0.19 7.99
C VAL A 14 -8.50 -0.25 8.91
N GLN A 15 -8.74 -0.59 10.17
CA GLN A 15 -7.67 -0.85 11.11
C GLN A 15 -7.13 -2.27 10.88
N VAL A 16 -5.83 -2.36 10.69
CA VAL A 16 -5.08 -3.62 10.57
C VAL A 16 -4.12 -3.68 11.75
N ASP A 17 -4.32 -4.64 12.64
CA ASP A 17 -3.64 -4.72 13.92
C ASP A 17 -2.48 -5.74 13.93
N THR A 18 -2.42 -6.63 12.93
CA THR A 18 -1.47 -7.76 12.90
C THR A 18 -1.01 -8.09 11.48
N ALA A 19 0.24 -8.52 11.32
CA ALA A 19 0.82 -8.93 10.02
C ALA A 19 0.04 -10.06 9.35
N ASP A 20 -0.49 -11.01 10.13
CA ASP A 20 -1.30 -12.13 9.63
C ASP A 20 -2.52 -11.69 8.80
N GLN A 21 -3.04 -10.48 9.02
CA GLN A 21 -4.17 -9.94 8.25
C GLN A 21 -3.76 -9.54 6.83
N LEU A 22 -2.48 -9.25 6.61
CA LEU A 22 -1.94 -8.85 5.31
C LEU A 22 -1.27 -10.02 4.58
N THR A 23 -0.89 -11.08 5.30
CA THR A 23 -0.10 -12.18 4.72
C THR A 23 -0.64 -12.66 3.38
N GLY A 24 0.26 -12.77 2.41
CA GLY A 24 -0.02 -13.20 1.04
C GLY A 24 0.30 -12.13 -0.01
N VAL A 25 -0.03 -12.46 -1.26
CA VAL A 25 0.27 -11.63 -2.43
C VAL A 25 -0.90 -10.71 -2.75
N TRP A 26 -0.59 -9.42 -2.89
CA TRP A 26 -1.49 -8.38 -3.32
C TRP A 26 -1.01 -7.81 -4.64
N SER A 27 -1.94 -7.48 -5.52
CA SER A 27 -1.64 -7.04 -6.89
C SER A 27 -2.39 -5.77 -7.23
N GLU A 28 -1.76 -4.93 -8.03
CA GLU A 28 -2.38 -3.78 -8.66
C GLU A 28 -2.73 -4.10 -10.14
N TRP A 29 -3.65 -3.34 -10.73
CA TRP A 29 -4.00 -3.40 -12.14
C TRP A 29 -2.81 -3.22 -13.12
N SER A 30 -1.78 -2.47 -12.70
CA SER A 30 -0.54 -2.22 -13.47
C SER A 30 0.33 -3.47 -13.62
N GLY A 31 0.13 -4.48 -12.76
CA GLY A 31 0.97 -5.67 -12.65
C GLY A 31 1.99 -5.61 -11.52
N ALA A 32 2.06 -4.49 -10.78
CA ALA A 32 2.85 -4.41 -9.56
C ALA A 32 2.27 -5.35 -8.48
N THR A 33 3.15 -5.96 -7.69
CA THR A 33 2.75 -6.86 -6.60
C THR A 33 3.48 -6.54 -5.31
N VAL A 34 2.81 -6.83 -4.19
CA VAL A 34 3.38 -6.78 -2.85
C VAL A 34 3.02 -8.09 -2.14
N GLU A 35 4.04 -8.83 -1.71
CA GLU A 35 3.89 -10.03 -0.90
C GLU A 35 4.22 -9.69 0.55
N PHE A 36 3.23 -9.75 1.44
CA PHE A 36 3.42 -9.58 2.87
C PHE A 36 3.63 -10.94 3.54
N GLU A 37 4.65 -11.01 4.39
CA GLU A 37 4.96 -12.17 5.22
C GLU A 37 4.30 -12.02 6.60
N ASP A 38 4.19 -13.12 7.35
CA ASP A 38 3.62 -13.13 8.72
C ASP A 38 4.53 -12.47 9.78
N ASP A 39 5.80 -12.22 9.44
CA ASP A 39 6.79 -11.58 10.30
C ASP A 39 6.83 -10.04 10.17
N GLY A 40 5.93 -9.46 9.36
CA GLY A 40 5.88 -8.03 9.09
C GLY A 40 6.88 -7.56 8.04
N THR A 41 7.60 -8.48 7.37
CA THR A 41 8.38 -8.13 6.17
C THR A 41 7.52 -8.21 4.92
N PHE A 42 7.94 -7.52 3.87
CA PHE A 42 7.29 -7.65 2.56
C PHE A 42 8.28 -7.53 1.41
N THR A 43 7.87 -8.02 0.24
CA THR A 43 8.55 -7.80 -1.03
C THR A 43 7.61 -7.12 -2.01
N ALA A 44 7.98 -5.93 -2.50
CA ALA A 44 7.32 -5.25 -3.60
C ALA A 44 8.07 -5.53 -4.93
N THR A 45 7.33 -5.78 -6.01
CA THR A 45 7.89 -6.00 -7.35
C THR A 45 7.09 -5.19 -8.38
N GLY A 46 7.79 -4.59 -9.34
CA GLY A 46 7.14 -3.89 -10.46
C GLY A 46 6.56 -2.52 -10.08
N LEU A 47 6.98 -1.94 -8.95
CA LEU A 47 6.74 -0.52 -8.67
C LEU A 47 7.55 0.31 -9.67
N ASP A 48 6.86 1.10 -10.50
CA ASP A 48 7.50 1.91 -11.52
C ASP A 48 8.36 3.01 -10.87
N GLN A 49 9.57 3.22 -11.41
CA GLN A 49 10.51 4.21 -10.88
C GLN A 49 9.93 5.64 -10.87
N GLY A 50 9.03 5.94 -11.81
CA GLY A 50 8.35 7.24 -11.85
C GLY A 50 7.40 7.46 -10.67
N ASP A 51 6.75 6.41 -10.19
CA ASP A 51 5.77 6.49 -9.12
C ASP A 51 6.46 6.66 -7.77
N VAL A 52 7.50 5.86 -7.51
CA VAL A 52 8.30 5.96 -6.27
C VAL A 52 9.03 7.31 -6.16
N VAL A 53 9.48 7.90 -7.28
CA VAL A 53 10.04 9.26 -7.29
C VAL A 53 8.96 10.31 -7.05
N GLY A 54 7.72 10.06 -7.47
CA GLY A 54 6.55 10.88 -7.13
C GLY A 54 6.26 10.89 -5.63
N TRP A 55 6.63 9.83 -4.91
CA TRP A 55 6.64 9.77 -3.45
C TRP A 55 7.93 10.38 -2.87
N GLY A 56 8.78 11.04 -3.64
CA GLY A 56 10.07 11.52 -3.12
C GLY A 56 11.01 10.41 -2.63
N CYS A 57 10.72 9.15 -2.94
CA CYS A 57 11.59 8.03 -2.57
C CYS A 57 12.68 7.84 -3.62
N THR A 58 13.90 7.58 -3.17
CA THR A 58 15.06 7.40 -4.05
C THR A 58 15.84 6.13 -3.73
N GLY A 59 16.37 5.46 -4.76
CA GLY A 59 17.12 4.21 -4.62
C GLY A 59 16.28 2.94 -4.74
N PHE A 60 15.00 3.03 -5.09
CA PHE A 60 14.15 1.88 -5.36
C PHE A 60 14.71 0.99 -6.48
N ALA A 61 14.75 -0.30 -6.22
CA ALA A 61 15.00 -1.32 -7.23
C ALA A 61 13.68 -1.90 -7.78
N GLU A 62 13.76 -2.57 -8.94
CA GLU A 62 12.62 -3.28 -9.57
C GLU A 62 11.94 -4.26 -8.59
N ARG A 63 12.74 -4.88 -7.73
CA ARG A 63 12.31 -5.68 -6.59
C ARG A 63 12.85 -5.04 -5.32
N GLN A 64 11.95 -4.65 -4.42
CA GLN A 64 12.28 -3.97 -3.18
C GLN A 64 11.79 -4.76 -1.98
N ARG A 65 12.64 -4.89 -0.96
CA ARG A 65 12.25 -5.45 0.34
C ARG A 65 11.98 -4.32 1.33
N GLY A 66 11.09 -4.58 2.27
CA GLY A 66 10.83 -3.66 3.37
C GLY A 66 10.24 -4.34 4.59
N THR A 67 9.93 -3.52 5.58
CA THR A 67 9.18 -3.91 6.76
C THR A 67 7.98 -3.01 6.94
N TRP A 68 6.94 -3.59 7.51
CA TRP A 68 5.71 -2.91 7.86
C TRP A 68 5.37 -3.20 9.33
N SER A 69 4.85 -2.21 10.03
CA SER A 69 4.33 -2.39 11.39
C SER A 69 3.00 -1.67 11.59
N PRO A 70 2.03 -2.27 12.33
CA PRO A 70 0.76 -1.63 12.64
C PRO A 70 0.93 -0.29 13.37
N ALA A 71 0.23 0.74 12.93
CA ALA A 71 0.22 2.09 13.50
C ALA A 71 -1.21 2.68 13.50
N GLY A 72 -2.13 2.03 14.23
CA GLY A 72 -3.52 2.46 14.30
C GLY A 72 -4.28 2.17 13.01
N THR A 73 -4.79 3.19 12.32
CA THR A 73 -5.51 3.03 11.04
C THR A 73 -4.59 2.89 9.82
N TYR A 74 -3.28 3.00 10.05
CA TYR A 74 -2.23 2.90 9.07
C TYR A 74 -1.18 1.90 9.55
N GLY A 75 -0.13 1.69 8.78
CA GLY A 75 1.09 1.08 9.30
C GLY A 75 2.34 1.72 8.73
N ASP A 76 3.32 1.91 9.58
CA ASP A 76 4.63 2.44 9.20
C ASP A 76 5.30 1.48 8.22
N VAL A 77 5.88 2.02 7.16
CA VAL A 77 6.62 1.27 6.15
C VAL A 77 8.05 1.75 6.09
N THR A 78 8.98 0.81 5.98
CA THR A 78 10.37 1.10 5.62
C THR A 78 10.79 0.24 4.44
N PHE A 79 11.67 0.80 3.59
CA PHE A 79 12.22 0.11 2.43
C PHE A 79 13.74 -0.05 2.60
N ASP A 80 14.24 -1.27 2.42
CA ASP A 80 15.66 -1.60 2.64
C ASP A 80 16.58 -0.87 1.65
N GLY A 81 17.45 0.00 2.17
CA GLY A 81 18.46 0.69 1.34
C GLY A 81 17.88 1.77 0.42
N VAL A 82 16.65 2.23 0.69
CA VAL A 82 15.98 3.31 -0.03
C VAL A 82 15.83 4.49 0.93
N ASP A 83 16.05 5.70 0.41
CA ASP A 83 15.68 6.92 1.12
C ASP A 83 14.20 7.22 0.84
N CYS A 84 13.33 6.90 1.80
CA CYS A 84 11.88 6.88 1.62
C CYS A 84 11.21 7.07 3.00
N GLU A 85 11.44 8.22 3.60
CA GLU A 85 10.92 8.57 4.93
C GLU A 85 9.43 8.94 4.88
N GLY A 86 8.72 8.64 5.96
CA GLY A 86 7.31 9.01 6.11
C GLY A 86 6.34 8.22 5.23
N MET A 87 6.79 7.10 4.65
CA MET A 87 5.90 6.20 3.94
C MET A 87 5.09 5.33 4.90
N GLU A 88 3.82 5.23 4.58
CA GLU A 88 2.83 4.49 5.34
C GLU A 88 2.03 3.58 4.41
N LEU A 89 1.41 2.57 5.01
CA LEU A 89 0.46 1.69 4.39
C LEU A 89 -0.93 2.01 4.95
N ALA A 90 -1.81 2.54 4.11
CA ALA A 90 -3.20 2.78 4.45
C ALA A 90 -4.08 1.64 3.94
N PHE A 91 -5.19 1.40 4.64
CA PHE A 91 -6.14 0.35 4.30
C PHE A 91 -7.54 0.90 4.14
N TYR A 92 -8.19 0.54 3.04
CA TYR A 92 -9.48 1.11 2.69
C TYR A 92 -10.48 0.04 2.26
N GLY A 93 -11.70 0.10 2.81
CA GLY A 93 -12.79 -0.81 2.46
C GLY A 93 -13.55 -1.32 3.67
N SER A 94 -13.52 -2.64 3.87
CA SER A 94 -14.18 -3.33 4.98
C SER A 94 -13.25 -4.39 5.59
N PRO A 95 -13.44 -4.78 6.87
CA PRO A 95 -12.53 -5.73 7.54
C PRO A 95 -12.38 -7.11 6.87
N GLY A 96 -13.32 -7.49 5.99
CA GLY A 96 -13.25 -8.74 5.22
C GLY A 96 -13.08 -8.54 3.71
N SER A 97 -12.81 -7.31 3.26
CA SER A 97 -12.48 -6.98 1.89
C SER A 97 -11.98 -5.53 1.85
N PHE A 98 -10.66 -5.36 1.80
CA PHE A 98 -10.01 -4.05 1.76
C PHE A 98 -8.87 -4.04 0.74
N VAL A 99 -8.43 -2.84 0.41
CA VAL A 99 -7.26 -2.58 -0.42
C VAL A 99 -6.16 -2.03 0.48
N ALA A 100 -4.90 -2.32 0.15
CA ALA A 100 -3.74 -1.71 0.79
C ALA A 100 -3.12 -0.69 -0.17
N CYS A 101 -2.59 0.41 0.35
CA CYS A 101 -1.93 1.40 -0.47
C CYS A 101 -0.80 2.13 0.25
N PHE A 102 0.28 2.32 -0.49
CA PHE A 102 1.38 3.18 -0.06
C PHE A 102 0.95 4.65 -0.14
N THR A 103 1.17 5.39 0.94
CA THR A 103 0.87 6.82 1.03
C THR A 103 1.90 7.54 1.90
N GLN A 104 1.95 8.86 1.77
CA GLN A 104 2.89 9.73 2.46
C GLN A 104 2.19 10.90 3.17
N ASP A 105 0.86 10.92 3.09
CA ASP A 105 0.02 11.94 3.70
C ASP A 105 -1.29 11.29 4.14
N GLU A 106 -1.36 10.99 5.44
CA GLU A 106 -2.53 10.45 6.14
C GLU A 106 -3.79 11.31 5.91
N THR A 107 -3.60 12.63 5.73
CA THR A 107 -4.67 13.63 5.69
C THR A 107 -5.24 13.88 4.30
N SER A 108 -4.45 13.71 3.23
CA SER A 108 -4.93 13.99 1.87
C SER A 108 -5.61 12.80 1.20
N GLY A 109 -5.65 11.62 1.85
CA GLY A 109 -6.39 10.45 1.38
C GLY A 109 -5.91 9.95 0.01
N GLY A 110 -4.68 10.32 -0.37
CA GLY A 110 -4.09 9.98 -1.65
C GLY A 110 -3.63 8.53 -1.64
N CYS A 111 -4.47 7.65 -2.19
CA CYS A 111 -4.07 6.30 -2.56
C CYS A 111 -3.40 6.36 -3.93
N THR A 112 -2.08 6.21 -3.97
CA THR A 112 -1.35 6.24 -5.25
C THR A 112 -1.35 4.88 -5.94
N HIS A 113 -1.32 3.78 -5.17
CA HIS A 113 -1.39 2.41 -5.70
C HIS A 113 -2.31 1.54 -4.85
N GLU A 114 -3.43 1.11 -5.43
CA GLU A 114 -4.38 0.20 -4.79
C GLU A 114 -3.96 -1.25 -5.03
N PHE A 115 -3.36 -1.86 -4.01
CA PHE A 115 -3.12 -3.30 -4.01
C PHE A 115 -4.36 -4.03 -3.53
N ARG A 116 -4.78 -5.03 -4.29
CA ARG A 116 -5.94 -5.88 -3.99
C ARG A 116 -5.50 -7.33 -3.91
N ARG A 117 -6.10 -8.08 -3.00
CA ARG A 117 -5.93 -9.52 -2.88
C ARG A 117 -7.11 -10.22 -3.56
N GLU A 118 -6.83 -11.15 -4.49
CA GLU A 118 -7.90 -11.84 -5.23
C GLU A 118 -8.75 -12.79 -4.35
N ASN A 119 -8.28 -13.15 -3.15
CA ASN A 119 -9.06 -13.88 -2.15
C ASN A 119 -8.56 -13.55 -0.74
N GLY A 120 -9.26 -12.66 -0.04
CA GLY A 120 -9.05 -12.32 1.37
C GLY A 120 -10.29 -11.65 1.92
#